data_AF-A0A662EM08-F1
#
_entry.id   AF-A0A662EM08-F1
#
_cell.length_a   1.000
_cell.length_b   1.000
_cell.length_c   1.000
_cell.angle_alpha   90.00
_cell.angle_beta   90.00
_cell.angle_gamma   90.00
#
_symmetry.space_group_name_H-M   'P 1'
#
loop_
_entity.id
_entity.type
_entity.pdbx_description
1 polymer ?
#
loop_
_entity_poly.entity_id
_entity_poly.type
_entity_poly.pdbx_seq_one_letter_code
_entity_poly.pdbx_strand_id
1 'polypeptide(L)'
;AAQVCAITDRDGRASLGWGPAFAVPKEIAAPILAGEEMREVIRRLYRLSDEEVRLGLIHLLSSGRIDRTDLTRQAVMMALLPWSRE
;
A
#
# COMPACT_ATOMS: atom_id res chain seq x y z
N ALA A 1 -7.73 1.57 0.08
CA ALA A 1 -6.44 1.20 -0.54
C ALA A 1 -5.91 -0.06 0.13
N ALA A 2 -5.27 -0.94 -0.63
CA ALA A 2 -4.63 -2.16 -0.14
C ALA A 2 -3.36 -2.41 -0.95
N GLN A 3 -2.38 -3.09 -0.37
CA GLN A 3 -1.24 -3.61 -1.10
C GLN A 3 -1.53 -5.03 -1.55
N VAL A 4 -1.12 -5.34 -2.77
CA VAL A 4 -1.25 -6.68 -3.36
C VAL A 4 0.13 -7.13 -3.78
N CYS A 5 0.52 -8.32 -3.36
CA CYS A 5 1.73 -8.99 -3.79
C CYS A 5 1.35 -10.14 -4.73
N ALA A 6 2.04 -10.22 -5.87
CA ALA A 6 2.01 -11.38 -6.74
C ALA A 6 3.37 -12.08 -6.68
N ILE A 7 3.35 -13.40 -6.49
CA ILE A 7 4.55 -14.25 -6.53
C ILE A 7 4.37 -15.23 -7.67
N THR A 8 5.38 -15.38 -8.51
CA THR A 8 5.40 -16.34 -9.62
C THR A 8 6.69 -17.14 -9.59
N ASP A 9 6.62 -18.42 -9.96
CA ASP A 9 7.80 -19.25 -10.21
C ASP A 9 8.13 -19.33 -11.70
N ARG A 10 9.11 -20.17 -12.03
CA ARG A 10 9.59 -20.40 -13.40
C ARG A 10 8.63 -21.25 -14.24
N ASP A 11 7.75 -22.01 -13.60
CA ASP A 11 6.77 -22.89 -14.26
C ASP A 11 5.44 -22.16 -14.50
N GLY A 12 5.36 -20.88 -14.13
CA GLY A 12 4.19 -20.03 -14.32
C GLY A 12 3.12 -20.22 -13.24
N ARG A 13 3.41 -20.93 -12.13
CA ARG A 13 2.51 -20.94 -10.97
C ARG A 13 2.54 -19.54 -10.35
N ALA A 14 1.36 -19.01 -10.04
CA ALA A 14 1.21 -17.69 -9.44
C ALA A 14 0.33 -17.74 -8.20
N SER A 15 0.65 -16.92 -7.21
CA SER A 15 -0.20 -16.65 -6.05
C SER A 15 -0.35 -15.15 -5.84
N LEU A 16 -1.45 -14.78 -5.19
CA LEU A 16 -1.74 -13.42 -4.77
C LEU A 16 -1.91 -13.36 -3.26
N GLY A 17 -1.40 -12.28 -2.67
CA GLY A 17 -1.59 -11.96 -1.27
C GLY A 17 -1.97 -10.50 -1.09
N TRP A 18 -2.97 -10.26 -0.26
CA TRP A 18 -3.39 -8.92 0.11
C TRP A 18 -2.91 -8.58 1.52
N GLY A 19 -2.40 -7.36 1.67
CA GLY A 19 -2.22 -6.75 2.99
C GLY A 19 -3.54 -6.14 3.49
N PRO A 20 -3.60 -5.71 4.75
CA PRO A 20 -4.74 -5.00 5.29
C PRO A 20 -5.17 -3.82 4.41
N ALA A 21 -6.48 -3.72 4.17
CA ALA A 21 -7.07 -2.61 3.47
C ALA A 21 -7.52 -1.52 4.45
N PHE A 22 -7.51 -0.26 3.99
CA PHE A 22 -8.06 0.87 4.75
C PHE A 22 -8.82 1.83 3.83
N ALA A 23 -9.77 2.57 4.41
CA ALA A 23 -10.53 3.60 3.70
C ALA A 23 -9.65 4.83 3.46
N VAL A 24 -9.65 5.34 2.23
CA VAL A 24 -8.96 6.59 1.89
C VAL A 24 -9.96 7.74 2.06
N PRO A 25 -9.63 8.80 2.82
CA PRO A 25 -10.48 9.98 2.96
C PRO A 25 -10.90 10.56 1.62
N LYS A 26 -12.14 11.08 1.53
CA LYS A 26 -12.74 11.52 0.26
C LYS A 26 -11.96 12.67 -0.38
N GLU A 27 -11.45 13.58 0.44
CA GLU A 27 -10.62 14.72 0.04
C GLU A 27 -9.31 14.29 -0.63
N ILE A 28 -8.81 13.07 -0.35
CA ILE A 28 -7.65 12.47 -1.01
C ILE A 28 -8.09 11.66 -2.23
N ALA A 29 -9.15 10.86 -2.10
CA ALA A 29 -9.60 9.95 -3.15
C ALA A 29 -10.15 10.68 -4.39
N ALA A 30 -10.90 11.77 -4.20
CA ALA A 30 -11.53 12.51 -5.30
C ALA A 30 -10.52 13.02 -6.37
N PRO A 31 -9.44 13.74 -6.02
CA PRO A 31 -8.45 14.18 -7.01
C PRO A 31 -7.68 13.00 -7.64
N ILE A 32 -7.41 11.93 -6.90
CA ILE A 32 -6.76 10.72 -7.45
C ILE A 32 -7.64 10.06 -8.51
N LEU A 33 -8.94 9.96 -8.24
CA LEU A 33 -9.91 9.43 -9.21
C LEU A 33 -10.09 10.37 -10.43
N ALA A 34 -9.75 11.65 -10.29
CA ALA A 34 -9.68 12.60 -11.41
C ALA A 34 -8.35 12.53 -12.18
N GLY A 35 -7.42 11.65 -11.80
CA GLY A 35 -6.14 11.42 -12.47
C GLY A 35 -4.94 12.13 -11.85
N GLU A 36 -5.09 12.80 -10.70
CA GLU A 36 -3.93 13.37 -9.99
C GLU A 36 -3.09 12.27 -9.30
N GLU A 37 -1.78 12.44 -9.32
CA GLU A 37 -0.86 11.55 -8.62
C GLU A 37 -1.03 11.63 -7.10
N MET A 38 -1.20 10.47 -6.46
CA MET A 38 -1.46 10.36 -5.01
C MET A 38 -0.40 11.09 -4.18
N ARG A 39 0.87 11.01 -4.58
CA ARG A 39 1.98 11.68 -3.88
C ARG A 39 1.82 13.19 -3.89
N GLU A 40 1.44 13.76 -5.03
CA GLU A 40 1.24 15.21 -5.19
C GLU A 40 0.02 15.69 -4.40
N VAL A 41 -1.07 14.94 -4.46
CA VAL A 41 -2.29 15.21 -3.68
C VAL A 41 -1.97 15.28 -2.18
N ILE A 42 -1.30 14.25 -1.65
CA ILE A 42 -0.98 14.19 -0.21
C ILE A 42 -0.01 15.31 0.18
N ARG A 43 1.04 15.54 -0.61
CA ARG A 43 2.02 16.60 -0.37
C ARG A 43 1.34 17.97 -0.29
N ARG A 44 0.47 18.26 -1.25
CA ARG A 44 -0.28 19.52 -1.33
C ARG A 44 -1.29 19.69 -0.19
N LEU A 45 -2.07 18.66 0.14
CA LEU A 45 -3.11 18.73 1.16
C LEU A 45 -2.55 18.84 2.58
N TYR A 46 -1.49 18.09 2.87
CA TYR A 46 -0.94 17.97 4.22
C TYR A 46 0.37 18.74 4.44
N ARG A 47 0.87 19.45 3.41
CA ARG A 47 2.11 20.25 3.43
C ARG A 47 3.32 19.46 3.91
N LEU A 48 3.41 18.21 3.48
CA LEU A 48 4.48 17.29 3.85
C LEU A 48 5.73 17.52 3.00
N SER A 49 6.89 17.18 3.55
CA SER A 49 8.14 17.01 2.81
C SER A 49 8.10 15.75 1.94
N ASP A 50 9.02 15.67 0.97
CA ASP A 50 9.14 14.46 0.13
C ASP A 50 9.52 13.22 0.95
N GLU A 51 10.26 13.38 2.05
CA GLU A 51 10.61 12.29 2.97
C GLU A 51 9.37 11.74 3.68
N GLU A 52 8.53 12.63 4.22
CA GLU A 52 7.27 12.24 4.89
C GLU A 52 6.28 11.59 3.91
N VAL A 53 6.21 12.05 2.65
CA VAL A 53 5.38 11.43 1.61
C VAL A 53 5.86 10.00 1.29
N ARG A 54 7.16 9.70 1.42
CA ARG A 54 7.70 8.34 1.19
C ARG A 54 7.23 7.33 2.23
N LEU A 55 7.02 7.76 3.48
CA LEU A 55 6.45 6.92 4.56
C LEU A 55 5.03 6.46 4.21
N GLY A 56 4.29 7.31 3.52
CA GLY A 56 3.05 6.97 2.85
C GLY A 56 1.78 7.33 3.59
N LEU A 57 0.65 7.25 2.89
CA LEU A 57 -0.64 7.67 3.43
C LEU A 57 -1.01 6.95 4.73
N ILE A 58 -0.73 5.65 4.83
CA ILE A 58 -1.07 4.90 6.05
C ILE A 58 -0.29 5.40 7.27
N HIS A 59 0.97 5.79 7.09
CA HIS A 59 1.78 6.36 8.16
C HIS A 59 1.16 7.67 8.64
N LEU A 60 0.74 8.55 7.72
CA LEU A 60 0.02 9.78 8.05
C LEU A 60 -1.30 9.51 8.80
N LEU A 61 -2.17 8.66 8.24
CA LEU A 61 -3.51 8.40 8.79
C LEU A 61 -3.48 7.69 10.14
N SER A 62 -2.44 6.90 10.39
CA SER A 62 -2.26 6.18 11.65
C SER A 62 -1.45 6.95 12.69
N SER A 63 -1.06 8.20 12.39
CA SER A 63 -0.16 9.00 13.23
C SER A 63 1.16 8.26 13.54
N GLY A 64 1.73 7.64 12.53
CA GLY A 64 3.00 6.92 12.58
C GLY A 64 2.94 5.53 13.22
N ARG A 65 1.75 5.04 13.61
CA ARG A 65 1.60 3.73 14.29
C ARG A 65 1.65 2.54 13.33
N ILE A 66 1.34 2.75 12.06
CA ILE A 66 1.33 1.70 11.03
C ILE A 66 2.32 2.09 9.93
N ASP A 67 3.27 1.20 9.66
CA ASP A 67 4.26 1.33 8.60
C ASP A 67 3.76 0.69 7.30
N ARG A 68 4.03 1.35 6.17
CA ARG A 68 3.78 0.80 4.83
C ARG A 68 4.57 -0.49 4.59
N THR A 69 5.78 -0.60 5.11
CA THR A 69 6.65 -1.78 5.04
C THR A 69 5.98 -2.98 5.71
N ASP A 70 5.31 -2.75 6.84
CA ASP A 70 4.61 -3.78 7.60
C ASP A 70 3.40 -4.32 6.85
N LEU A 71 2.63 -3.44 6.22
CA LEU A 71 1.53 -3.84 5.33
C LEU A 71 2.05 -4.64 4.13
N THR A 72 3.18 -4.24 3.54
CA THR A 72 3.76 -4.93 2.38
C THR A 72 4.19 -6.33 2.79
N ARG A 73 4.86 -6.43 3.94
CA ARG A 73 5.29 -7.71 4.51
C ARG A 73 4.11 -8.64 4.73
N GLN A 74 2.98 -8.15 5.24
CA GLN A 74 1.77 -8.96 5.37
C GLN A 74 1.23 -9.44 4.01
N ALA A 75 1.18 -8.57 3.00
CA ALA A 75 0.78 -8.97 1.65
C ALA A 75 1.69 -10.07 1.08
N VAL A 76 3.00 -9.94 1.26
CA VAL A 76 4.00 -10.95 0.84
C VAL A 76 3.80 -12.26 1.60
N MET A 77 3.63 -12.23 2.92
CA MET A 77 3.36 -13.44 3.71
C MET A 77 2.10 -14.16 3.24
N MET A 78 1.04 -13.42 2.92
CA MET A 78 -0.20 -14.01 2.39
C MET A 78 0.02 -14.63 1.00
N ALA A 79 0.81 -13.98 0.15
CA ALA A 79 1.16 -14.50 -1.16
C ALA A 79 2.02 -15.77 -1.04
N LEU A 80 2.86 -15.89 -0.01
CA LEU A 80 3.72 -17.05 0.23
C LEU A 80 2.98 -18.28 0.77
N LEU A 81 1.76 -18.15 1.32
CA LEU A 81 1.05 -19.28 1.94
C LEU A 81 0.94 -20.52 1.05
N PRO A 82 0.61 -20.43 -0.26
CA PRO A 82 0.56 -21.59 -1.15
C PRO A 82 1.91 -22.25 -1.42
N TRP A 83 3.02 -21.55 -1.16
CA TRP A 83 4.40 -21.99 -1.40
C TRP A 83 5.05 -22.62 -0.17
N SER A 84 4.51 -22.32 1.02
CA SER A 84 5.02 -22.82 2.30
C SER A 84 4.52 -24.23 2.67
N ARG A 85 3.63 -24.79 1.85
CA ARG A 85 3.04 -26.12 2.03
C ARG A 85 3.57 -27.08 0.98
N GLU A 86 4.88 -27.33 1.01
CA GLU A 86 5.53 -28.48 0.38
C GLU A 86 6.53 -29.06 1.39
#